data_AF-A0A5H2XLK8-F1
#
_entry.id   AF-A0A5H2XLK8-F1
#
_cell.length_a   1.000
_cell.length_b   1.000
_cell.length_c   1.000
_cell.angle_alpha   90.00
_cell.angle_beta   90.00
_cell.angle_gamma   90.00
#
_symmetry.space_group_name_H-M   'P 1'
#
loop_
_entity.id
_entity.type
_entity.pdbx_description
1 polymer ?
#
loop_
_entity_poly.entity_id
_entity_poly.type
_entity_poly.pdbx_seq_one_letter_code
_entity_poly.pdbx_strand_id
1 'polypeptide(L)'
;MGVKQDDGSIMPTSEQEKISDELDIRVKKFLRGEKTNLEGLQDKKLKGQLAVREELFGKSAQAAAKAEKWLLPSEGGYLEAEGIEKTWRIKQESIAHEVDILSARSQYDIVLPDLGPYTLDFTSNGRYMAAGGRKGHLAILDMKNMSLVKEIQVRETVRDVVFLHNELFFAAAQKKDGTELHCLKEHGAVLRLQFLKNHFLLASINKSGQLRYQDVTMGGMVANYRTGLGRTDVMQVNPYNGVVALGHSLGTVSMWKPTSSTALLKRLCHKGPITAMAFHPNGHLMATAGKEKKIMLWDLRNLKDEPLQTLPGNADTLDFSQKGLLARSTSSFVQILRDSSGTQNYNNYMTHKIIKGYQVEKVLFRPYEDVLGIGHSMGWSSILIPGSGEPNFDSWVANPFETSKQRREREVHSLLDKLPPETIMLNPTKIGTVKPQRRKEKKTKVEKEADMEAAVEAVKGIEPKKKTKGRNKPSKRTKKKQEIVANAKRPFLEQQKKEEEQVARKKQKVIEQVELPTSLQRFSRKKSAT
;
A
#
# COMPACT_ATOMS: atom_id res chain seq x y z
N MET A 1 65.16 21.26 -7.53
CA MET A 1 64.09 22.27 -7.62
C MET A 1 62.78 21.59 -7.28
N GLY A 2 62.33 21.72 -6.03
CA GLY A 2 61.02 21.21 -5.63
C GLY A 2 59.97 22.28 -5.91
N VAL A 3 59.00 21.95 -6.76
CA VAL A 3 57.82 22.78 -6.97
C VAL A 3 56.77 22.32 -5.96
N LYS A 4 56.56 23.14 -4.92
CA LYS A 4 55.33 23.14 -4.15
C LYS A 4 54.19 23.54 -5.09
N GLN A 5 53.17 22.69 -5.19
CA GLN A 5 51.83 23.14 -5.58
C GLN A 5 51.02 23.20 -4.30
N ASP A 6 50.88 24.43 -3.81
CA ASP A 6 49.97 24.80 -2.74
C ASP A 6 48.52 24.80 -3.26
N ASP A 7 47.62 24.49 -2.32
CA ASP A 7 46.23 24.95 -2.22
C ASP A 7 45.16 24.33 -3.10
N GLY A 8 44.92 23.02 -2.86
CA GLY A 8 43.54 22.52 -2.86
C GLY A 8 42.87 22.93 -1.56
N SER A 9 41.95 23.90 -1.62
CA SER A 9 41.15 24.41 -0.50
C SER A 9 40.66 23.28 0.43
N ILE A 10 41.30 23.15 1.59
CA ILE A 10 40.87 22.22 2.64
C ILE A 10 39.61 22.82 3.25
N MET A 11 38.44 22.29 2.84
CA MET A 11 37.16 22.59 3.48
C MET A 11 37.31 22.42 5.01
N PRO A 12 36.78 23.33 5.84
CA PRO A 12 36.83 23.21 7.29
C PRO A 12 36.34 21.82 7.75
N THR A 13 37.00 21.25 8.77
CA THR A 13 36.66 19.91 9.31
C THR A 13 35.18 19.79 9.72
N SER A 14 34.58 20.88 10.21
CA SER A 14 33.16 20.95 10.57
C SER A 14 32.20 20.83 9.37
N GLU A 15 32.60 21.24 8.18
CA GLU A 15 31.81 21.08 6.96
C GLU A 15 31.92 19.66 6.41
N GLN A 16 33.10 19.03 6.55
CA GLN A 16 33.30 17.63 6.18
C GLN A 16 32.46 16.68 7.05
N GLU A 17 32.39 16.95 8.35
CA GLU A 17 31.55 16.19 9.31
C GLU A 17 30.05 16.33 8.99
N LYS A 18 29.57 17.54 8.68
CA LYS A 18 28.18 17.74 8.23
C LYS A 18 27.85 16.99 6.94
N ILE A 19 28.80 16.98 6.00
CA ILE A 19 28.64 16.27 4.72
C ILE A 19 28.59 14.75 4.93
N SER A 20 29.37 14.20 5.86
CA SER A 20 29.32 12.77 6.19
C SER A 20 28.02 12.38 6.88
N ASP A 21 27.52 13.20 7.81
CA ASP A 21 26.28 12.91 8.53
C ASP A 21 25.05 12.90 7.59
N GLU A 22 25.01 13.83 6.64
CA GLU A 22 23.98 13.84 5.59
C GLU A 22 24.06 12.63 4.67
N LEU A 23 25.27 12.21 4.29
CA LEU A 23 25.48 11.04 3.45
C LEU A 23 25.02 9.77 4.18
N ASP A 24 25.26 9.66 5.48
CA ASP A 24 24.83 8.52 6.29
C ASP A 24 23.30 8.45 6.40
N ILE A 25 22.61 9.58 6.51
CA ILE A 25 21.14 9.64 6.47
C ILE A 25 20.62 9.15 5.10
N ARG A 26 21.26 9.58 4.01
CA ARG A 26 20.88 9.15 2.65
C ARG A 26 21.19 7.67 2.41
N VAL A 27 22.31 7.15 2.93
CA VAL A 27 22.63 5.72 2.86
C VAL A 27 21.55 4.90 3.53
N LYS A 28 21.04 5.32 4.70
CA LYS A 28 19.91 4.66 5.37
C LYS A 28 18.65 4.58 4.51
N LYS A 29 18.38 5.57 3.65
CA LYS A 29 17.26 5.55 2.70
C LYS A 29 17.40 4.44 1.64
N PHE A 30 18.62 4.19 1.16
CA PHE A 30 18.87 3.17 0.14
C PHE A 30 19.14 1.76 0.71
N LEU A 31 19.35 1.64 2.02
CA LEU A 31 19.46 0.34 2.68
C LEU A 31 18.10 -0.38 2.68
N ARG A 32 18.02 -1.45 1.89
CA ARG A 32 16.81 -2.29 1.77
C ARG A 32 16.83 -3.43 2.79
N GLY A 33 16.56 -3.09 4.05
CA GLY A 33 16.42 -4.05 5.15
C GLY A 33 17.59 -4.06 6.14
N GLU A 34 17.51 -4.95 7.12
CA GLU A 34 18.50 -5.10 8.18
C GLU A 34 19.70 -5.95 7.72
N LYS A 35 20.87 -5.69 8.28
CA LYS A 35 22.08 -6.50 8.05
C LYS A 35 21.90 -7.90 8.62
N THR A 36 22.50 -8.89 8.00
CA THR A 36 22.44 -10.28 8.47
C THR A 36 23.41 -10.47 9.64
N ASN A 37 22.96 -11.14 10.71
CA ASN A 37 23.83 -11.43 11.85
C ASN A 37 24.79 -12.58 11.50
N LEU A 38 26.04 -12.25 11.16
CA LEU A 38 27.09 -13.21 10.77
C LEU A 38 27.71 -13.96 11.95
N GLU A 39 27.44 -13.54 13.19
CA GLU A 39 28.05 -14.12 14.41
C GLU A 39 27.49 -15.50 14.73
N GLY A 40 26.19 -15.74 14.47
CA GLY A 40 25.52 -17.01 14.76
C GLY A 40 25.75 -18.11 13.72
N LEU A 41 26.51 -17.84 12.66
CA LEU A 41 26.64 -18.74 11.51
C LEU A 41 27.86 -19.66 11.64
N GLN A 42 27.63 -20.97 11.72
CA GLN A 42 28.70 -21.98 11.87
C GLN A 42 29.45 -22.28 10.55
N ASP A 43 28.78 -22.15 9.40
CA ASP A 43 29.39 -22.42 8.09
C ASP A 43 30.28 -21.27 7.63
N LYS A 44 31.60 -21.53 7.58
CA LYS A 44 32.62 -20.54 7.19
C LYS A 44 32.45 -20.06 5.74
N LYS A 45 32.03 -20.94 4.81
CA LYS A 45 31.90 -20.57 3.40
C LYS A 45 30.70 -19.65 3.19
N LEU A 46 29.56 -20.01 3.78
CA LEU A 46 28.35 -19.18 3.74
C LEU A 46 28.59 -17.83 4.43
N LYS A 47 29.30 -17.83 5.57
CA LYS A 47 29.68 -16.60 6.27
C LYS A 47 30.51 -15.66 5.39
N GLY A 48 31.51 -16.19 4.68
CA GLY A 48 32.31 -15.41 3.74
C GLY A 48 31.48 -14.86 2.58
N GLN A 49 30.59 -15.66 1.99
CA GLN A 49 29.72 -15.22 0.89
C GLN A 49 28.73 -14.13 1.33
N LEU A 50 28.14 -14.26 2.51
CA LEU A 50 27.22 -13.25 3.05
C LEU A 50 27.94 -11.94 3.36
N ALA A 51 29.15 -12.00 3.94
CA ALA A 51 29.96 -10.81 4.20
C ALA A 51 30.27 -10.02 2.92
N VAL A 52 30.69 -10.71 1.85
CA VAL A 52 30.91 -10.07 0.53
C VAL A 52 29.63 -9.44 -0.01
N ARG A 53 28.49 -10.12 0.14
CA ARG A 53 27.20 -9.61 -0.31
C ARG A 53 26.78 -8.36 0.48
N GLU A 54 27.00 -8.34 1.78
CA GLU A 54 26.74 -7.16 2.63
C GLU A 54 27.64 -5.98 2.27
N GLU A 55 28.91 -6.23 1.98
CA GLU A 55 29.84 -5.21 1.52
C GLU A 55 29.37 -4.60 0.17
N LEU A 56 28.93 -5.44 -0.76
CA LEU A 56 28.36 -4.98 -2.03
C LEU A 56 27.07 -4.19 -1.83
N PHE A 57 26.21 -4.59 -0.90
CA PHE A 57 25.01 -3.81 -0.53
C PHE A 57 25.37 -2.46 0.09
N GLY A 58 26.41 -2.41 0.94
CA GLY A 58 26.94 -1.17 1.48
C GLY A 58 27.48 -0.24 0.39
N LYS A 59 28.33 -0.76 -0.51
CA LYS A 59 28.89 -0.01 -1.64
C LYS A 59 27.82 0.51 -2.59
N SER A 60 26.82 -0.32 -2.93
CA SER A 60 25.71 0.10 -3.80
C SER A 60 24.82 1.16 -3.15
N ALA A 61 24.51 1.04 -1.85
CA ALA A 61 23.78 2.07 -1.12
C ALA A 61 24.56 3.39 -1.04
N GLN A 62 25.86 3.34 -0.81
CA GLN A 62 26.73 4.53 -0.84
C GLN A 62 26.81 5.16 -2.23
N ALA A 63 26.93 4.36 -3.29
CA ALA A 63 26.93 4.86 -4.66
C ALA A 63 25.61 5.55 -5.02
N ALA A 64 24.48 4.96 -4.65
CA ALA A 64 23.16 5.56 -4.84
C ALA A 64 23.00 6.86 -4.04
N ALA A 65 23.45 6.90 -2.79
CA ALA A 65 23.43 8.11 -1.95
C ALA A 65 24.30 9.24 -2.52
N LYS A 66 25.48 8.92 -3.06
CA LYS A 66 26.35 9.87 -3.75
C LYS A 66 25.71 10.39 -5.04
N ALA A 67 25.08 9.50 -5.82
CA ALA A 67 24.33 9.89 -7.02
C ALA A 67 23.18 10.85 -6.67
N GLU A 68 22.39 10.55 -5.63
CA GLU A 68 21.31 11.43 -5.18
C GLU A 68 21.83 12.80 -4.69
N LYS A 69 23.03 12.85 -4.09
CA LYS A 69 23.61 14.10 -3.58
C LYS A 69 24.21 14.98 -4.66
N TRP A 70 24.88 14.38 -5.65
CA TRP A 70 25.70 15.15 -6.58
C TRP A 70 25.16 15.20 -8.00
N LEU A 71 24.33 14.24 -8.43
CA LEU A 71 23.87 14.15 -9.82
C LEU A 71 22.44 14.68 -10.03
N LEU A 72 21.69 14.95 -8.95
CA LEU A 72 20.34 15.49 -9.08
C LEU A 72 20.42 16.97 -9.53
N PRO A 73 19.79 17.33 -10.67
CA PRO A 73 19.95 18.64 -11.27
C PRO A 73 19.14 19.74 -10.57
N SER A 74 17.98 19.40 -10.01
CA SER A 74 17.01 20.37 -9.51
C SER A 74 16.81 20.22 -8.01
N GLU A 75 16.73 21.34 -7.33
CA GLU A 75 16.34 21.41 -5.92
C GLU A 75 14.82 21.46 -5.78
N GLY A 76 14.34 21.09 -4.60
CA GLY A 76 12.91 21.14 -4.30
C GLY A 76 12.49 22.55 -3.91
N GLY A 77 11.34 23.00 -4.43
CA GLY A 77 10.70 24.21 -3.92
C GLY A 77 10.41 24.11 -2.42
N TYR A 78 10.40 25.26 -1.75
CA TYR A 78 10.02 25.40 -0.35
C TYR A 78 9.41 26.78 -0.12
N LEU A 79 8.63 26.89 0.95
CA LEU A 79 8.15 28.15 1.50
C LEU A 79 8.52 28.17 2.97
N GLU A 80 9.35 29.14 3.34
CA GLU A 80 9.78 29.35 4.71
C GLU A 80 9.43 30.79 5.09
N ALA A 81 8.96 30.97 6.32
CA ALA A 81 8.58 32.29 6.79
C ALA A 81 9.79 32.97 7.45
N GLU A 82 10.03 34.22 7.10
CA GLU A 82 11.08 35.03 7.71
C GLU A 82 10.55 35.79 8.94
N GLY A 83 11.29 35.75 10.04
CA GLY A 83 10.97 36.51 11.26
C GLY A 83 9.67 36.09 11.96
N ILE A 84 8.68 36.98 11.96
CA ILE A 84 7.40 36.85 12.71
C ILE A 84 6.27 36.31 11.83
N GLU A 85 6.48 36.28 10.51
CA GLU A 85 5.48 35.81 9.58
C GLU A 85 5.21 34.32 9.73
N LYS A 86 4.01 33.89 9.37
CA LYS A 86 3.62 32.48 9.42
C LYS A 86 3.27 32.04 8.02
N THR A 87 3.80 30.91 7.59
CA THR A 87 3.64 30.36 6.24
C THR A 87 2.16 30.29 5.82
N TRP A 88 1.26 29.96 6.75
CA TRP A 88 -0.17 29.80 6.44
C TRP A 88 -0.96 31.09 6.25
N ARG A 89 -0.35 32.27 6.47
CA ARG A 89 -0.96 33.57 6.18
C ARG A 89 -0.63 34.09 4.78
N ILE A 90 0.34 33.49 4.10
CA ILE A 90 0.79 33.90 2.78
C ILE A 90 -0.32 33.64 1.75
N LYS A 91 -0.62 34.66 0.94
CA LYS A 91 -1.64 34.60 -0.11
C LYS A 91 -1.04 34.09 -1.42
N GLN A 92 -1.88 33.47 -2.24
CA GLN A 92 -1.50 32.99 -3.57
C GLN A 92 -1.04 34.12 -4.50
N GLU A 93 -1.61 35.32 -4.37
CA GLU A 93 -1.17 36.50 -5.15
C GLU A 93 0.30 36.85 -4.87
N SER A 94 0.77 36.78 -3.61
CA SER A 94 2.17 37.02 -3.26
C SER A 94 3.09 35.98 -3.91
N ILE A 95 2.70 34.71 -3.80
CA ILE A 95 3.47 33.59 -4.36
C ILE A 95 3.57 33.74 -5.88
N ALA A 96 2.48 34.08 -6.56
CA ALA A 96 2.46 34.28 -8.01
C ALA A 96 3.40 35.40 -8.49
N HIS A 97 3.61 36.43 -7.66
CA HIS A 97 4.51 37.54 -7.96
C HIS A 97 5.99 37.21 -7.71
N GLU A 98 6.28 36.29 -6.79
CA GLU A 98 7.63 35.89 -6.42
C GLU A 98 8.18 34.76 -7.32
N VAL A 99 7.31 33.88 -7.80
CA VAL A 99 7.71 32.77 -8.67
C VAL A 99 7.95 33.21 -10.12
N ASP A 100 8.65 32.36 -10.88
CA ASP A 100 8.87 32.58 -12.30
C ASP A 100 7.55 32.55 -13.10
N ILE A 101 7.58 33.17 -14.28
CA ILE A 101 6.39 33.36 -15.13
C ILE A 101 5.75 32.02 -15.55
N LEU A 102 6.55 30.96 -15.73
CA LEU A 102 6.03 29.65 -16.13
C LEU A 102 5.27 29.00 -14.97
N SER A 103 5.83 29.05 -13.76
CA SER A 103 5.13 28.60 -12.56
C SER A 103 3.90 29.45 -12.27
N ALA A 104 3.99 30.78 -12.38
CA ALA A 104 2.85 31.67 -12.19
C ALA A 104 1.68 31.37 -13.14
N ARG A 105 1.97 30.99 -14.40
CA ARG A 105 0.95 30.59 -15.38
C ARG A 105 0.18 29.33 -14.98
N SER A 106 0.77 28.46 -14.17
CA SER A 106 0.11 27.26 -13.65
C SER A 106 -0.95 27.59 -12.59
N GLN A 107 -0.98 28.82 -12.08
CA GLN A 107 -2.09 29.32 -11.27
C GLN A 107 -3.20 29.87 -12.18
N TYR A 108 -4.37 29.23 -12.15
CA TYR A 108 -5.52 29.66 -12.94
C TYR A 108 -6.83 29.20 -12.29
N ASP A 109 -7.93 29.84 -12.69
CA ASP A 109 -9.28 29.51 -12.26
C ASP A 109 -10.18 29.41 -13.49
N ILE A 110 -10.66 28.21 -13.79
CA ILE A 110 -11.58 27.93 -14.90
C ILE A 110 -12.98 27.81 -14.33
N VAL A 111 -13.84 28.76 -14.71
CA VAL A 111 -15.21 28.87 -14.21
C VAL A 111 -16.20 28.41 -15.28
N LEU A 112 -16.87 27.29 -15.02
CA LEU A 112 -17.90 26.64 -15.82
C LEU A 112 -19.16 26.45 -14.96
N PRO A 113 -20.08 27.44 -14.93
CA PRO A 113 -21.15 27.46 -13.94
C PRO A 113 -22.23 26.41 -14.13
N ASP A 114 -22.51 26.03 -15.37
CA ASP A 114 -23.70 25.24 -15.68
C ASP A 114 -23.51 23.74 -15.47
N LEU A 115 -22.27 23.24 -15.38
CA LEU A 115 -21.97 21.81 -15.56
C LEU A 115 -21.74 21.04 -14.24
N GLY A 116 -21.95 21.73 -13.11
CA GLY A 116 -21.93 21.16 -11.75
C GLY A 116 -20.52 20.94 -11.20
N PRO A 117 -20.39 20.29 -10.02
CA PRO A 117 -19.09 20.06 -9.43
C PRO A 117 -18.23 19.15 -10.29
N TYR A 118 -16.95 19.52 -10.39
CA TYR A 118 -15.96 18.79 -11.16
C TYR A 118 -15.12 17.88 -10.29
N THR A 119 -14.98 16.63 -10.73
CA THR A 119 -13.94 15.72 -10.25
C THR A 119 -12.74 15.79 -11.19
N LEU A 120 -11.54 15.65 -10.62
CA LEU A 120 -10.28 15.74 -11.34
C LEU A 120 -9.50 14.43 -11.23
N ASP A 121 -8.69 14.14 -12.24
CA ASP A 121 -7.62 13.15 -12.19
C ASP A 121 -6.42 13.59 -13.02
N PHE A 122 -5.21 13.24 -12.57
CA PHE A 122 -3.98 13.51 -13.30
C PHE A 122 -3.34 12.21 -13.76
N THR A 123 -2.74 12.24 -14.94
CA THR A 123 -1.84 11.17 -15.39
C THR A 123 -0.65 11.03 -14.44
N SER A 124 -0.03 9.85 -14.39
CA SER A 124 1.16 9.60 -13.56
C SER A 124 2.31 10.57 -13.82
N ASN A 125 2.39 11.09 -15.05
CA ASN A 125 3.43 12.01 -15.50
C ASN A 125 3.08 13.48 -15.21
N GLY A 126 1.86 13.78 -14.76
CA GLY A 126 1.39 15.14 -14.44
C GLY A 126 1.10 16.05 -15.65
N ARG A 127 1.33 15.55 -16.87
CA ARG A 127 1.15 16.31 -18.12
C ARG A 127 -0.31 16.52 -18.48
N TYR A 128 -1.13 15.48 -18.41
CA TYR A 128 -2.55 15.54 -18.77
C TYR A 128 -3.44 15.48 -17.54
N MET A 129 -4.55 16.21 -17.62
CA MET A 129 -5.61 16.27 -16.62
C MET A 129 -6.94 15.87 -17.25
N ALA A 130 -7.72 15.06 -16.54
CA ALA A 130 -9.10 14.76 -16.86
C ALA A 130 -10.00 15.50 -15.88
N ALA A 131 -10.99 16.21 -16.40
CA ALA A 131 -12.02 16.89 -15.64
C ALA A 131 -13.38 16.29 -15.97
N GLY A 132 -14.14 15.93 -14.94
CA GLY A 132 -15.48 15.35 -15.07
C GLY A 132 -16.52 16.14 -14.28
N GLY A 133 -17.37 16.89 -14.99
CA GLY A 133 -18.51 17.59 -14.43
C GLY A 133 -19.67 16.65 -14.15
N ARG A 134 -20.32 16.83 -13.00
CA ARG A 134 -21.44 15.96 -12.57
C ARG A 134 -22.63 15.94 -13.54
N LYS A 135 -22.81 16.95 -14.40
CA LYS A 135 -23.87 16.98 -15.43
C LYS A 135 -23.47 16.32 -16.76
N GLY A 136 -22.28 15.73 -16.84
CA GLY A 136 -21.84 14.92 -17.99
C GLY A 136 -20.84 15.61 -18.92
N HIS A 137 -20.19 16.68 -18.45
CA HIS A 137 -19.05 17.27 -19.14
C HIS A 137 -17.80 16.48 -18.83
N LEU A 138 -17.08 16.05 -19.85
CA LEU A 138 -15.79 15.38 -19.73
C LEU A 138 -14.78 16.12 -20.59
N ALA A 139 -13.67 16.54 -20.01
CA ALA A 139 -12.61 17.22 -20.73
C ALA A 139 -11.24 16.62 -20.38
N ILE A 140 -10.37 16.50 -21.39
CA ILE A 140 -8.95 16.16 -21.22
C ILE A 140 -8.14 17.36 -21.68
N LEU A 141 -7.23 17.82 -20.82
CA LEU A 141 -6.42 19.00 -21.03
C LEU A 141 -4.93 18.63 -20.92
N ASP A 142 -4.12 19.15 -21.85
CA ASP A 142 -2.66 19.15 -21.72
C ASP A 142 -2.26 20.36 -20.88
N MET A 143 -1.72 20.12 -19.67
CA MET A 143 -1.38 21.15 -18.70
C MET A 143 -0.13 21.91 -19.06
N LYS A 144 0.78 21.32 -19.84
CA LYS A 144 1.99 22.03 -20.28
C LYS A 144 1.65 23.18 -21.23
N ASN A 145 0.78 22.90 -22.20
CA ASN A 145 0.40 23.85 -23.23
C ASN A 145 -0.88 24.63 -22.89
N MET A 146 -1.62 24.18 -21.87
CA MET A 146 -2.97 24.64 -21.55
C MET A 146 -3.92 24.52 -22.75
N SER A 147 -3.82 23.40 -23.47
CA SER A 147 -4.65 23.10 -24.64
C SER A 147 -5.65 21.99 -24.36
N LEU A 148 -6.87 22.14 -24.86
CA LEU A 148 -7.89 21.09 -24.83
C LEU A 148 -7.53 19.97 -25.82
N VAL A 149 -7.37 18.75 -25.31
CA VAL A 149 -7.12 17.55 -26.13
C VAL A 149 -8.44 16.98 -26.63
N LYS A 150 -9.41 16.84 -25.73
CA LYS A 150 -10.72 16.27 -26.05
C LYS A 150 -11.78 16.80 -25.11
N GLU A 151 -12.96 17.04 -25.66
CA GLU A 151 -14.17 17.39 -24.91
C GLU A 151 -15.32 16.48 -25.36
N ILE A 152 -16.04 15.94 -24.38
CA ILE A 152 -17.14 15.00 -24.60
C ILE A 152 -18.29 15.40 -23.67
N GLN A 153 -19.48 15.52 -24.24
CA GLN A 153 -20.70 15.77 -23.47
C GLN A 153 -21.58 14.51 -23.45
N VAL A 154 -21.58 13.80 -22.33
CA VAL A 154 -22.34 12.55 -22.12
C VAL A 154 -23.82 12.85 -21.83
N ARG A 155 -24.14 14.05 -21.32
CA ARG A 155 -25.49 14.45 -20.87
C ARG A 155 -26.10 13.55 -19.81
N GLU A 156 -25.25 12.84 -19.07
CA GLU A 156 -25.63 12.00 -17.93
C GLU A 156 -24.80 12.32 -16.70
N THR A 157 -25.19 11.75 -15.56
CA THR A 157 -24.45 11.98 -14.33
C THR A 157 -23.14 11.19 -14.32
N VAL A 158 -22.02 11.90 -14.37
CA VAL A 158 -20.67 11.36 -14.13
C VAL A 158 -20.37 11.44 -12.64
N ARG A 159 -19.86 10.36 -12.05
CA ARG A 159 -19.53 10.29 -10.61
C ARG A 159 -18.05 10.40 -10.33
N ASP A 160 -17.22 9.81 -11.19
CA ASP A 160 -15.76 9.79 -11.04
C ASP A 160 -15.12 9.59 -12.41
N VAL A 161 -13.88 10.05 -12.53
CA VAL A 161 -13.07 9.96 -13.75
C VAL A 161 -11.65 9.58 -13.35
N VAL A 162 -11.06 8.60 -14.04
CA VAL A 162 -9.71 8.11 -13.75
C VAL A 162 -8.98 7.76 -15.05
N PHE A 163 -7.71 8.15 -15.17
CA PHE A 163 -6.83 7.70 -16.24
C PHE A 163 -6.41 6.24 -16.06
N LEU A 164 -6.20 5.54 -17.18
CA LEU A 164 -5.63 4.20 -17.16
C LEU A 164 -4.09 4.30 -17.21
N HIS A 165 -3.43 3.48 -18.01
CA HIS A 165 -1.97 3.48 -18.14
C HIS A 165 -1.44 4.65 -18.97
N ASN A 166 -2.26 5.18 -19.88
CA ASN A 166 -1.94 6.25 -20.80
C ASN A 166 -2.96 7.39 -20.73
N GLU A 167 -2.63 8.53 -21.32
CA GLU A 167 -3.53 9.67 -21.50
C GLU A 167 -4.65 9.42 -22.52
N LEU A 168 -4.46 8.42 -23.40
CA LEU A 168 -5.42 8.07 -24.45
C LEU A 168 -6.66 7.36 -23.90
N PHE A 169 -6.50 6.68 -22.77
CA PHE A 169 -7.54 5.87 -22.16
C PHE A 169 -7.85 6.40 -20.77
N PHE A 170 -9.13 6.72 -20.57
CA PHE A 170 -9.66 7.08 -19.27
C PHE A 170 -10.98 6.33 -19.08
N ALA A 171 -11.35 6.11 -17.83
CA ALA A 171 -12.61 5.51 -17.44
C ALA A 171 -13.48 6.55 -16.74
N ALA A 172 -14.74 6.64 -17.15
CA ALA A 172 -15.74 7.51 -16.52
C ALA A 172 -16.85 6.67 -15.90
N ALA A 173 -17.20 6.94 -14.64
CA ALA A 173 -18.30 6.28 -13.95
C ALA A 173 -19.63 6.96 -14.28
N GLN A 174 -20.38 6.40 -15.23
CA GLN A 174 -21.66 6.95 -15.73
C GLN A 174 -22.89 6.31 -15.08
N LYS A 175 -24.10 6.75 -15.48
CA LYS A 175 -25.37 6.20 -14.97
C LYS A 175 -25.98 5.17 -15.92
N LYS A 176 -25.93 5.39 -17.23
CA LYS A 176 -26.37 4.44 -18.25
C LYS A 176 -25.24 4.14 -19.24
N ASP A 177 -25.51 3.20 -20.14
CA ASP A 177 -24.62 2.79 -21.21
C ASP A 177 -24.45 3.93 -22.22
N GLY A 178 -23.26 4.54 -22.27
CA GLY A 178 -22.85 5.48 -23.30
C GLY A 178 -22.29 4.77 -24.54
N THR A 179 -22.23 5.48 -25.67
CA THR A 179 -21.59 5.02 -26.93
C THR A 179 -20.08 5.25 -26.88
N GLU A 180 -19.39 4.56 -25.97
CA GLU A 180 -17.92 4.63 -25.82
C GLU A 180 -17.26 3.32 -26.27
N LEU A 181 -15.92 3.32 -26.40
CA LEU A 181 -15.12 2.18 -26.84
C LEU A 181 -15.54 0.87 -26.16
N HIS A 182 -15.73 0.91 -24.83
CA HIS A 182 -16.23 -0.20 -24.05
C HIS A 182 -17.20 0.28 -22.98
N CYS A 183 -18.41 -0.27 -22.97
CA CYS A 183 -19.34 -0.11 -21.86
C CYS A 183 -19.30 -1.35 -20.95
N LEU A 184 -18.78 -1.16 -19.74
CA LEU A 184 -18.59 -2.23 -18.76
C LEU A 184 -19.87 -2.53 -17.98
N LYS A 185 -20.82 -3.23 -18.61
CA LYS A 185 -22.13 -3.54 -18.02
C LYS A 185 -22.05 -4.31 -16.72
N GLU A 186 -21.06 -5.19 -16.61
CA GLU A 186 -20.87 -6.00 -15.42
C GLU A 186 -20.69 -5.12 -14.20
N HIS A 187 -19.99 -3.98 -14.32
CA HIS A 187 -19.68 -3.07 -13.24
C HIS A 187 -20.92 -2.38 -12.64
N GLY A 188 -22.04 -2.23 -13.33
CA GLY A 188 -23.25 -1.65 -12.75
C GLY A 188 -23.08 -0.19 -12.28
N ALA A 189 -23.79 0.22 -11.23
CA ALA A 189 -23.77 1.62 -10.75
C ALA A 189 -22.54 1.92 -9.89
N VAL A 190 -21.40 2.18 -10.55
CA VAL A 190 -20.13 2.55 -9.93
C VAL A 190 -20.20 3.95 -9.32
N LEU A 191 -19.63 4.11 -8.13
CA LEU A 191 -19.50 5.38 -7.41
C LEU A 191 -18.09 5.96 -7.49
N ARG A 192 -17.06 5.13 -7.34
CA ARG A 192 -15.65 5.51 -7.44
C ARG A 192 -14.86 4.51 -8.28
N LEU A 193 -13.84 5.02 -8.96
CA LEU A 193 -12.89 4.27 -9.77
C LEU A 193 -11.48 4.51 -9.25
N GLN A 194 -10.58 3.55 -9.43
CA GLN A 194 -9.16 3.72 -9.18
C GLN A 194 -8.36 2.74 -10.05
N PHE A 195 -7.31 3.23 -10.69
CA PHE A 195 -6.45 2.41 -11.54
C PHE A 195 -5.18 1.97 -10.80
N LEU A 196 -4.85 0.69 -10.90
CA LEU A 196 -3.62 0.10 -10.36
C LEU A 196 -2.60 -0.01 -11.49
N LYS A 197 -1.76 1.01 -11.62
CA LYS A 197 -0.79 1.16 -12.71
C LYS A 197 0.10 -0.07 -12.96
N ASN A 198 0.70 -0.65 -11.92
CA ASN A 198 1.67 -1.74 -12.09
C ASN A 198 1.01 -3.10 -12.45
N HIS A 199 -0.28 -3.25 -12.18
CA HIS A 199 -1.03 -4.49 -12.40
C HIS A 199 -2.01 -4.40 -13.58
N PHE A 200 -2.22 -3.20 -14.12
CA PHE A 200 -3.23 -2.89 -15.13
C PHE A 200 -4.66 -3.29 -14.72
N LEU A 201 -4.98 -3.08 -13.43
CA LEU A 201 -6.31 -3.38 -12.90
C LEU A 201 -7.10 -2.11 -12.69
N LEU A 202 -8.33 -2.08 -13.20
CA LEU A 202 -9.34 -1.09 -12.83
C LEU A 202 -10.12 -1.63 -11.63
N ALA A 203 -9.96 -0.97 -10.49
CA ALA A 203 -10.79 -1.19 -9.31
C ALA A 203 -12.01 -0.27 -9.37
N SER A 204 -13.18 -0.85 -9.14
CA SER A 204 -14.44 -0.12 -9.12
C SER A 204 -15.28 -0.53 -7.92
N ILE A 205 -16.01 0.43 -7.36
CA ILE A 205 -16.90 0.18 -6.24
C ILE A 205 -18.32 0.64 -6.55
N ASN A 206 -19.27 -0.26 -6.32
CA ASN A 206 -20.67 0.00 -6.59
C ASN A 206 -21.40 0.63 -5.42
N LYS A 207 -22.54 1.25 -5.73
CA LYS A 207 -23.52 1.67 -4.72
C LYS A 207 -23.97 0.54 -3.79
N SER A 208 -23.95 -0.71 -4.27
CA SER A 208 -24.28 -1.92 -3.49
C SER A 208 -23.14 -2.42 -2.59
N GLY A 209 -21.95 -1.80 -2.62
CA GLY A 209 -20.78 -2.26 -1.87
C GLY A 209 -20.11 -3.50 -2.47
N GLN A 210 -20.23 -3.69 -3.79
CA GLN A 210 -19.47 -4.68 -4.54
C GLN A 210 -18.21 -4.04 -5.11
N LEU A 211 -17.05 -4.55 -4.70
CA LEU A 211 -15.74 -4.20 -5.21
C LEU A 211 -15.38 -5.15 -6.36
N ARG A 212 -15.11 -4.58 -7.54
CA ARG A 212 -14.70 -5.35 -8.71
C ARG A 212 -13.33 -4.92 -9.18
N TYR A 213 -12.55 -5.91 -9.61
CA TYR A 213 -11.26 -5.74 -10.26
C TYR A 213 -11.36 -6.28 -11.68
N GLN A 214 -11.11 -5.42 -12.65
CA GLN A 214 -11.05 -5.80 -14.05
C GLN A 214 -9.66 -5.57 -14.60
N ASP A 215 -9.16 -6.53 -15.35
CA ASP A 215 -7.93 -6.38 -16.11
C ASP A 215 -8.20 -5.55 -17.36
N VAL A 216 -7.52 -4.42 -17.50
CA VAL A 216 -7.69 -3.51 -18.64
C VAL A 216 -7.06 -4.07 -19.91
N THR A 217 -6.03 -4.90 -19.79
CA THR A 217 -5.31 -5.45 -20.95
C THR A 217 -6.08 -6.59 -21.61
N MET A 218 -6.58 -7.53 -20.79
CA MET A 218 -7.30 -8.71 -21.28
C MET A 218 -8.82 -8.51 -21.28
N GLY A 219 -9.32 -7.47 -20.61
CA GLY A 219 -10.76 -7.19 -20.46
C GLY A 219 -11.48 -8.10 -19.46
N GLY A 220 -10.79 -9.08 -18.88
CA GLY A 220 -11.40 -10.07 -17.96
C GLY A 220 -11.62 -9.54 -16.54
N MET A 221 -12.74 -9.94 -15.93
CA MET A 221 -12.94 -9.74 -14.49
C MET A 221 -12.03 -10.69 -13.69
N VAL A 222 -11.16 -10.11 -12.87
CA VAL A 222 -10.25 -10.86 -11.99
C VAL A 222 -10.96 -11.24 -10.69
N ALA A 223 -11.71 -10.31 -10.10
CA ALA A 223 -12.37 -10.54 -8.83
C ALA A 223 -13.62 -9.68 -8.64
N ASN A 224 -14.60 -10.24 -7.92
CA ASN A 224 -15.82 -9.56 -7.50
C ASN A 224 -16.10 -9.90 -6.03
N TYR A 225 -15.99 -8.91 -5.15
CA TYR A 225 -16.12 -9.07 -3.71
C TYR A 225 -17.20 -8.19 -3.12
N ARG A 226 -18.02 -8.77 -2.25
CA ARG A 226 -19.01 -8.01 -1.47
C ARG A 226 -18.37 -7.59 -0.15
N THR A 227 -18.31 -6.29 0.11
CA THR A 227 -17.68 -5.76 1.33
C THR A 227 -18.50 -6.04 2.58
N GLY A 228 -19.83 -6.10 2.44
CA GLY A 228 -20.77 -6.40 3.53
C GLY A 228 -21.00 -5.26 4.53
N LEU A 229 -20.44 -4.07 4.26
CA LEU A 229 -20.42 -2.92 5.19
C LEU A 229 -21.24 -1.72 4.65
N GLY A 230 -22.04 -1.95 3.61
CA GLY A 230 -22.95 -0.96 3.03
C GLY A 230 -22.34 -0.14 1.89
N ARG A 231 -22.93 1.03 1.65
CA ARG A 231 -22.48 1.98 0.63
C ARG A 231 -21.13 2.59 1.01
N THR A 232 -20.22 2.65 0.05
CA THR A 232 -18.87 3.21 0.20
C THR A 232 -18.70 4.32 -0.82
N ASP A 233 -18.43 5.53 -0.34
CA ASP A 233 -18.20 6.70 -1.20
C ASP A 233 -16.71 7.05 -1.32
N VAL A 234 -15.83 6.37 -0.57
CA VAL A 234 -14.39 6.65 -0.51
C VAL A 234 -13.60 5.39 -0.89
N MET A 235 -12.73 5.53 -1.89
CA MET A 235 -11.81 4.50 -2.35
C MET A 235 -10.47 5.13 -2.70
N GLN A 236 -9.38 4.49 -2.29
CA GLN A 236 -8.02 4.88 -2.68
C GLN A 236 -7.13 3.64 -2.83
N VAL A 237 -6.15 3.72 -3.71
CA VAL A 237 -5.11 2.69 -3.86
C VAL A 237 -3.86 3.15 -3.14
N ASN A 238 -3.24 2.25 -2.39
CA ASN A 238 -1.91 2.51 -1.86
C ASN A 238 -0.88 2.33 -3.00
N PRO A 239 -0.15 3.40 -3.39
CA PRO A 239 0.74 3.39 -4.56
C PRO A 239 1.94 2.45 -4.40
N TYR A 240 2.33 2.11 -3.17
CA TYR A 240 3.47 1.25 -2.89
C TYR A 240 3.17 -0.24 -3.08
N ASN A 241 1.98 -0.68 -2.64
CA ASN A 241 1.66 -2.11 -2.54
C ASN A 241 0.47 -2.56 -3.41
N GLY A 242 -0.22 -1.64 -4.06
CA GLY A 242 -1.36 -1.94 -4.93
C GLY A 242 -2.62 -2.39 -4.20
N VAL A 243 -2.68 -2.27 -2.86
CA VAL A 243 -3.86 -2.64 -2.07
C VAL A 243 -4.89 -1.52 -2.17
N VAL A 244 -6.15 -1.89 -2.44
CA VAL A 244 -7.28 -0.94 -2.46
C VAL A 244 -7.85 -0.81 -1.07
N ALA A 245 -7.96 0.41 -0.56
CA ALA A 245 -8.69 0.68 0.67
C ALA A 245 -10.04 1.33 0.39
N LEU A 246 -11.02 0.95 1.20
CA LEU A 246 -12.39 1.42 1.16
C LEU A 246 -12.78 2.03 2.50
N GLY A 247 -13.34 3.24 2.46
CA GLY A 247 -13.94 3.90 3.62
C GLY A 247 -15.43 3.62 3.72
N HIS A 248 -15.87 3.07 4.85
CA HIS A 248 -17.26 2.69 5.10
C HIS A 248 -18.02 3.74 5.91
N SER A 249 -19.35 3.64 5.88
CA SER A 249 -20.26 4.54 6.60
C SER A 249 -20.20 4.39 8.13
N LEU A 250 -19.75 3.24 8.63
CA LEU A 250 -19.57 2.97 10.06
C LEU A 250 -18.16 3.35 10.56
N GLY A 251 -17.43 4.17 9.83
CA GLY A 251 -16.10 4.63 10.23
C GLY A 251 -14.99 3.57 10.18
N THR A 252 -15.31 2.41 9.62
CA THR A 252 -14.35 1.33 9.37
C THR A 252 -13.65 1.56 8.03
N VAL A 253 -12.32 1.43 7.99
CA VAL A 253 -11.56 1.28 6.75
C VAL A 253 -11.30 -0.21 6.52
N SER A 254 -11.54 -0.69 5.30
CA SER A 254 -11.12 -2.04 4.91
C SER A 254 -10.22 -2.04 3.70
N MET A 255 -9.18 -2.88 3.76
CA MET A 255 -8.16 -3.03 2.72
C MET A 255 -8.35 -4.35 1.99
N TRP A 256 -8.27 -4.34 0.66
CA TRP A 256 -8.62 -5.45 -0.21
C TRP A 256 -7.50 -5.75 -1.19
N LYS A 257 -7.36 -7.04 -1.51
CA LYS A 257 -6.54 -7.52 -2.62
C LYS A 257 -7.39 -8.39 -3.55
N PRO A 258 -7.06 -8.49 -4.86
CA PRO A 258 -7.84 -9.28 -5.81
C PRO A 258 -7.84 -10.79 -5.56
N THR A 259 -6.94 -11.33 -4.75
CA THR A 259 -6.82 -12.78 -4.51
C THR A 259 -7.59 -13.26 -3.26
N SER A 260 -8.09 -12.35 -2.42
CA SER A 260 -8.77 -12.72 -1.17
C SER A 260 -10.17 -12.17 -1.12
N SER A 261 -11.13 -13.06 -0.87
CA SER A 261 -12.54 -12.71 -0.64
C SER A 261 -12.78 -12.01 0.70
N THR A 262 -11.78 -12.02 1.58
CA THR A 262 -11.80 -11.32 2.86
C THR A 262 -10.88 -10.11 2.80
N ALA A 263 -11.28 -9.01 3.44
CA ALA A 263 -10.40 -7.86 3.60
C ALA A 263 -9.11 -8.26 4.35
N LEU A 264 -7.97 -7.78 3.87
CA LEU A 264 -6.65 -7.96 4.49
C LEU A 264 -6.57 -7.27 5.86
N LEU A 265 -7.19 -6.11 5.95
CA LEU A 265 -7.27 -5.31 7.17
C LEU A 265 -8.68 -4.74 7.28
N LYS A 266 -9.26 -4.78 8.48
CA LYS A 266 -10.47 -4.04 8.84
C LYS A 266 -10.15 -3.28 10.12
N ARG A 267 -10.22 -1.95 10.07
CA ARG A 267 -9.86 -1.08 11.19
C ARG A 267 -10.93 -0.03 11.42
N LEU A 268 -11.42 0.08 12.65
CA LEU A 268 -12.29 1.17 13.05
C LEU A 268 -11.42 2.43 13.24
N CYS A 269 -11.55 3.40 12.33
CA CYS A 269 -10.76 4.63 12.36
C CYS A 269 -11.55 5.76 13.02
N HIS A 270 -12.84 5.85 12.72
CA HIS A 270 -13.75 6.88 13.24
C HIS A 270 -15.02 6.20 13.78
N LYS A 271 -15.81 6.87 14.63
CA LYS A 271 -17.12 6.35 15.08
C LYS A 271 -18.22 6.67 14.06
N GLY A 272 -18.06 7.73 13.28
CA GLY A 272 -18.93 8.14 12.18
C GLY A 272 -18.39 7.79 10.79
N PRO A 273 -19.14 8.11 9.71
CA PRO A 273 -18.74 7.84 8.33
C PRO A 273 -17.40 8.45 7.98
N ILE A 274 -16.59 7.68 7.23
CA ILE A 274 -15.36 8.19 6.61
C ILE A 274 -15.76 9.05 5.42
N THR A 275 -15.28 10.29 5.42
CA THR A 275 -15.54 11.29 4.37
C THR A 275 -14.42 11.30 3.33
N ALA A 276 -13.17 11.12 3.77
CA ALA A 276 -12.01 11.12 2.89
C ALA A 276 -10.89 10.21 3.40
N MET A 277 -10.03 9.80 2.48
CA MET A 277 -8.85 8.99 2.75
C MET A 277 -7.77 9.30 1.73
N ALA A 278 -6.51 9.24 2.15
CA ALA A 278 -5.35 9.38 1.27
C ALA A 278 -4.19 8.51 1.76
N PHE A 279 -3.36 8.02 0.84
CA PHE A 279 -2.14 7.29 1.15
C PHE A 279 -0.93 8.14 0.85
N HIS A 280 0.04 8.12 1.75
CA HIS A 280 1.34 8.70 1.48
C HIS A 280 2.05 7.91 0.35
N PRO A 281 2.83 8.53 -0.53
CA PRO A 281 3.56 7.86 -1.62
C PRO A 281 4.45 6.70 -1.15
N ASN A 282 5.13 6.86 -0.01
CA ASN A 282 5.89 5.78 0.66
C ASN A 282 5.04 4.55 1.04
N GLY A 283 3.71 4.66 1.05
CA GLY A 283 2.77 3.57 1.29
C GLY A 283 2.68 3.06 2.72
N HIS A 284 3.37 3.69 3.66
CA HIS A 284 3.35 3.33 5.08
C HIS A 284 2.41 4.20 5.91
N LEU A 285 2.10 5.42 5.46
CA LEU A 285 1.24 6.35 6.17
C LEU A 285 -0.11 6.48 5.44
N MET A 286 -1.20 6.50 6.20
CA MET A 286 -2.56 6.70 5.71
C MET A 286 -3.24 7.80 6.52
N ALA A 287 -3.87 8.75 5.83
CA ALA A 287 -4.72 9.77 6.44
C ALA A 287 -6.18 9.40 6.24
N THR A 288 -6.98 9.50 7.30
CA THR A 288 -8.43 9.29 7.22
C THR A 288 -9.17 10.44 7.88
N ALA A 289 -10.24 10.91 7.25
CA ALA A 289 -11.14 11.92 7.79
C ALA A 289 -12.51 11.31 8.04
N GLY A 290 -13.12 11.69 9.16
CA GLY A 290 -14.46 11.30 9.54
C GLY A 290 -15.38 12.50 9.72
N LYS A 291 -16.69 12.22 9.67
CA LYS A 291 -17.75 13.22 9.92
C LYS A 291 -17.69 13.84 11.33
N GLU A 292 -16.96 13.22 12.27
CA GLU A 292 -16.68 13.73 13.62
C GLU A 292 -15.73 14.94 13.67
N LYS A 293 -15.35 15.50 12.52
CA LYS A 293 -14.41 16.63 12.42
C LYS A 293 -13.06 16.28 13.04
N LYS A 294 -12.58 15.07 12.76
CA LYS A 294 -11.25 14.60 13.14
C LYS A 294 -10.58 13.99 11.91
N ILE A 295 -9.30 14.28 11.76
CA ILE A 295 -8.43 13.64 10.79
C ILE A 295 -7.41 12.85 11.59
N MET A 296 -7.25 11.58 11.25
CA MET A 296 -6.33 10.67 11.94
C MET A 296 -5.28 10.16 10.97
N LEU A 297 -4.03 10.19 11.40
CA LEU A 297 -2.90 9.63 10.69
C LEU A 297 -2.56 8.25 11.25
N TRP A 298 -2.32 7.28 10.37
CA TRP A 298 -2.10 5.89 10.71
C TRP A 298 -0.82 5.36 10.06
N ASP A 299 0.05 4.73 10.85
CA ASP A 299 1.12 3.87 10.29
C ASP A 299 0.52 2.50 9.96
N LEU A 300 0.72 2.03 8.74
CA LEU A 300 0.27 0.72 8.26
C LEU A 300 1.25 -0.40 8.61
N ARG A 301 2.49 -0.07 8.95
CA ARG A 301 3.50 -1.05 9.40
C ARG A 301 3.23 -1.46 10.84
N ASN A 302 2.90 -0.48 11.68
CA ASN A 302 2.55 -0.69 13.08
C ASN A 302 1.03 -0.74 13.21
N LEU A 303 0.48 -1.96 13.22
CA LEU A 303 -0.95 -2.21 13.42
C LEU A 303 -1.43 -1.96 14.87
N LYS A 304 -0.75 -1.09 15.63
CA LYS A 304 -1.23 -0.65 16.94
C LYS A 304 -2.54 0.11 16.76
N ASP A 305 -3.47 -0.02 17.70
CA ASP A 305 -4.84 0.54 17.57
C ASP A 305 -4.90 2.07 17.63
N GLU A 306 -3.84 2.73 18.10
CA GLU A 306 -3.81 4.19 18.24
C GLU A 306 -3.36 4.92 16.96
N PRO A 307 -3.95 6.10 16.66
CA PRO A 307 -3.47 6.96 15.58
C PRO A 307 -2.17 7.64 15.97
N LEU A 308 -1.28 7.86 15.00
CA LEU A 308 -0.03 8.61 15.19
C LEU A 308 -0.31 10.04 15.63
N GLN A 309 -1.28 10.67 14.98
CA GLN A 309 -1.69 12.04 15.24
C GLN A 309 -3.18 12.19 14.96
N THR A 310 -3.86 12.97 15.80
CA THR A 310 -5.25 13.39 15.58
C THR A 310 -5.29 14.90 15.37
N LEU A 311 -5.73 15.32 14.19
CA LEU A 311 -5.88 16.73 13.81
C LEU A 311 -7.36 17.15 13.89
N PRO A 312 -7.66 18.33 14.45
CA PRO A 312 -9.02 18.82 14.55
C PRO A 312 -9.53 19.38 13.21
N GLY A 313 -10.81 19.12 12.94
CA GLY A 313 -11.60 19.72 11.86
C GLY A 313 -12.08 18.73 10.78
N ASN A 314 -12.99 19.20 9.92
CA ASN A 314 -13.59 18.39 8.86
C ASN A 314 -12.73 18.35 7.59
N ALA A 315 -12.74 17.22 6.88
CA ALA A 315 -12.21 17.12 5.53
C ALA A 315 -13.21 16.43 4.61
N ASP A 316 -13.55 17.09 3.51
CA ASP A 316 -14.41 16.51 2.47
C ASP A 316 -13.56 15.69 1.49
N THR A 317 -12.33 16.14 1.19
CA THR A 317 -11.32 15.36 0.48
C THR A 317 -9.92 15.51 1.08
N LEU A 318 -9.10 14.50 0.83
CA LEU A 318 -7.71 14.41 1.26
C LEU A 318 -6.87 13.91 0.09
N ASP A 319 -5.66 14.43 -0.03
CA ASP A 319 -4.65 13.90 -0.95
C ASP A 319 -3.23 14.13 -0.41
N PHE A 320 -2.30 13.26 -0.78
CA PHE A 320 -0.88 13.39 -0.42
C PHE A 320 -0.05 13.74 -1.65
N SER A 321 0.85 14.70 -1.49
CA SER A 321 1.83 15.04 -2.52
C SER A 321 2.99 14.03 -2.53
N GLN A 322 3.78 14.02 -3.61
CA GLN A 322 4.96 13.16 -3.77
C GLN A 322 5.98 13.33 -2.62
N LYS A 323 6.15 14.57 -2.13
CA LYS A 323 7.02 14.93 -1.00
C LYS A 323 6.37 14.72 0.38
N GLY A 324 5.11 14.28 0.43
CA GLY A 324 4.42 13.99 1.68
C GLY A 324 3.67 15.17 2.29
N LEU A 325 3.39 16.24 1.53
CA LEU A 325 2.43 17.26 1.98
C LEU A 325 1.02 16.68 1.96
N LEU A 326 0.22 16.96 2.98
CA LEU A 326 -1.18 16.52 3.05
C LEU A 326 -2.11 17.68 2.75
N ALA A 327 -2.83 17.60 1.64
CA ALA A 327 -3.91 18.53 1.33
C ALA A 327 -5.21 18.05 2.00
N ARG A 328 -5.90 19.00 2.63
CA ARG A 328 -7.20 18.82 3.25
C ARG A 328 -8.14 19.88 2.71
N SER A 329 -9.23 19.46 2.07
CA SER A 329 -10.30 20.37 1.71
C SER A 329 -11.40 20.39 2.76
N THR A 330 -11.82 21.59 3.13
CA THR A 330 -13.17 21.83 3.64
C THR A 330 -13.97 22.45 2.50
N SER A 331 -15.29 22.38 2.55
CA SER A 331 -16.18 22.98 1.53
C SER A 331 -15.76 24.37 1.02
N SER A 332 -15.23 25.26 1.87
CA SER A 332 -14.88 26.64 1.51
C SER A 332 -13.37 26.99 1.48
N PHE A 333 -12.50 26.13 2.00
CA PHE A 333 -11.07 26.41 2.04
C PHE A 333 -10.24 25.13 1.97
N VAL A 334 -9.03 25.25 1.43
CA VAL A 334 -8.04 24.19 1.37
C VAL A 334 -6.92 24.51 2.35
N GLN A 335 -6.55 23.54 3.19
CA GLN A 335 -5.40 23.62 4.06
C GLN A 335 -4.38 22.59 3.63
N ILE A 336 -3.12 22.98 3.60
CA ILE A 336 -2.01 22.08 3.33
C ILE A 336 -1.24 21.93 4.63
N LEU A 337 -0.92 20.69 4.95
CA LEU A 337 -0.21 20.29 6.14
C LEU A 337 1.16 19.76 5.74
N ARG A 338 2.19 20.15 6.48
CA ARG A 338 3.58 19.71 6.31
C ARG A 338 4.04 19.01 7.58
N ASP A 339 4.83 17.96 7.42
CA ASP A 339 5.53 17.34 8.55
C ASP A 339 6.67 18.25 9.02
N SER A 340 6.68 18.57 10.31
CA SER A 340 7.59 19.55 10.89
C SER A 340 9.07 19.09 10.86
N SER A 341 9.35 17.78 10.95
CA SER A 341 10.73 17.27 11.11
C SER A 341 10.92 15.76 10.83
N GLY A 342 10.07 15.13 10.00
CA GLY A 342 10.14 13.68 9.76
C GLY A 342 9.63 12.82 10.91
N THR A 343 9.08 13.44 11.95
CA THR A 343 8.43 12.78 13.09
C THR A 343 6.98 12.41 12.79
N GLN A 344 6.52 12.64 11.57
CA GLN A 344 5.13 12.44 11.12
C GLN A 344 4.13 13.31 11.90
N ASN A 345 4.60 14.47 12.38
CA ASN A 345 3.80 15.47 13.07
C ASN A 345 3.44 16.58 12.09
N TYR A 346 2.21 16.53 11.58
CA TYR A 346 1.69 17.44 10.59
C TYR A 346 1.19 18.72 11.24
N ASN A 347 1.69 19.85 10.74
CA ASN A 347 1.28 21.20 11.10
C ASN A 347 0.84 21.97 9.85
N ASN A 348 0.09 23.06 10.06
CA ASN A 348 -0.36 23.91 8.95
C ASN A 348 0.82 24.51 8.19
N TYR A 349 0.88 24.24 6.90
CA TYR A 349 1.83 24.82 5.98
C TYR A 349 1.25 26.04 5.28
N MET A 350 0.12 25.85 4.60
CA MET A 350 -0.55 26.92 3.85
C MET A 350 -2.07 26.83 3.98
N THR A 351 -2.76 27.97 3.94
CA THR A 351 -4.23 27.99 3.87
C THR A 351 -4.70 28.85 2.69
N HIS A 352 -5.55 28.27 1.85
CA HIS A 352 -6.16 28.95 0.71
C HIS A 352 -7.67 29.01 0.91
N LYS A 353 -8.22 30.22 1.05
CA LYS A 353 -9.66 30.45 1.18
C LYS A 353 -10.26 30.73 -0.19
N ILE A 354 -11.33 30.04 -0.53
CA ILE A 354 -12.03 30.25 -1.80
C ILE A 354 -13.06 31.37 -1.58
N ILE A 355 -12.70 32.59 -1.98
CA ILE A 355 -13.48 33.81 -1.70
C ILE A 355 -14.85 33.78 -2.40
N LYS A 356 -14.95 33.10 -3.55
CA LYS A 356 -16.14 33.10 -4.42
C LYS A 356 -17.27 32.16 -3.95
N GLY A 357 -17.13 31.53 -2.77
CA GLY A 357 -18.15 30.64 -2.21
C GLY A 357 -18.29 29.28 -2.91
N TYR A 358 -17.31 28.87 -3.72
CA TYR A 358 -17.35 27.59 -4.41
C TYR A 358 -17.18 26.42 -3.43
N GLN A 359 -17.97 25.36 -3.63
CA GLN A 359 -17.85 24.14 -2.84
C GLN A 359 -16.82 23.21 -3.48
N VAL A 360 -15.80 22.82 -2.71
CA VAL A 360 -14.76 21.88 -3.17
C VAL A 360 -15.31 20.46 -3.20
N GLU A 361 -15.17 19.78 -4.34
CA GLU A 361 -15.57 18.38 -4.53
C GLU A 361 -14.37 17.44 -4.49
N LYS A 362 -13.24 17.80 -5.13
CA LYS A 362 -12.03 16.97 -5.18
C LYS A 362 -10.77 17.82 -5.18
N VAL A 363 -9.74 17.35 -4.50
CA VAL A 363 -8.41 17.95 -4.48
C VAL A 363 -7.40 16.89 -4.88
N LEU A 364 -6.44 17.26 -5.72
CA LEU A 364 -5.40 16.35 -6.22
C LEU A 364 -4.10 17.12 -6.50
N PHE A 365 -2.98 16.63 -6.01
CA PHE A 365 -1.66 17.17 -6.35
C PHE A 365 -1.28 16.78 -7.77
N ARG A 366 -0.66 17.71 -8.49
CA ARG A 366 -0.06 17.40 -9.80
C ARG A 366 1.28 16.69 -9.56
N PRO A 367 1.51 15.51 -10.16
CA PRO A 367 2.82 14.87 -10.12
C PRO A 367 3.91 15.76 -10.75
N TYR A 368 5.08 15.80 -10.11
CA TYR A 368 6.31 16.48 -10.56
C TYR A 368 6.28 18.01 -10.65
N GLU A 369 5.16 18.65 -10.34
CA GLU A 369 5.03 20.11 -10.28
C GLU A 369 4.51 20.57 -8.91
N ASP A 370 4.85 21.81 -8.53
CA ASP A 370 4.45 22.43 -7.27
C ASP A 370 3.03 23.01 -7.33
N VAL A 371 2.07 22.18 -7.76
CA VAL A 371 0.70 22.60 -8.10
C VAL A 371 -0.35 21.67 -7.50
N LEU A 372 -1.47 22.26 -7.07
CA LEU A 372 -2.66 21.54 -6.61
C LEU A 372 -3.89 21.89 -7.44
N GLY A 373 -4.49 20.87 -8.03
CA GLY A 373 -5.79 20.96 -8.68
C GLY A 373 -6.93 20.88 -7.67
N ILE A 374 -7.87 21.81 -7.78
CA ILE A 374 -9.06 21.90 -6.94
C ILE A 374 -10.28 21.85 -7.87
N GLY A 375 -10.99 20.74 -7.86
CA GLY A 375 -12.29 20.61 -8.51
C GLY A 375 -13.38 21.15 -7.58
N HIS A 376 -14.15 22.12 -8.05
CA HIS A 376 -15.21 22.76 -7.29
C HIS A 376 -16.53 22.82 -8.04
N SER A 377 -17.59 23.28 -7.36
CA SER A 377 -18.96 23.35 -7.89
C SER A 377 -19.10 24.12 -9.20
N MET A 378 -18.22 25.09 -9.44
CA MET A 378 -18.27 26.02 -10.57
C MET A 378 -17.18 25.77 -11.62
N GLY A 379 -16.48 24.64 -11.61
CA GLY A 379 -15.31 24.42 -12.48
C GLY A 379 -14.12 23.84 -11.72
N TRP A 380 -12.91 24.26 -12.06
CA TRP A 380 -11.72 23.89 -11.31
C TRP A 380 -10.69 25.01 -11.30
N SER A 381 -9.91 25.04 -10.23
CA SER A 381 -8.81 25.97 -10.03
C SER A 381 -7.52 25.22 -9.77
N SER A 382 -6.42 25.89 -10.08
CA SER A 382 -5.06 25.39 -9.88
C SER A 382 -4.32 26.41 -9.02
N ILE A 383 -3.74 25.96 -7.91
CA ILE A 383 -2.99 26.81 -6.97
C ILE A 383 -1.54 26.33 -6.83
N LEU A 384 -0.65 27.26 -6.49
CA LEU A 384 0.77 26.98 -6.30
C LEU A 384 1.05 26.56 -4.86
N ILE A 385 1.77 25.44 -4.71
CA ILE A 385 2.21 24.93 -3.42
C ILE A 385 3.70 24.61 -3.52
N PRO A 386 4.56 25.57 -3.15
CA PRO A 386 5.99 25.32 -3.12
C PRO A 386 6.31 24.09 -2.27
N GLY A 387 7.07 23.15 -2.83
CA GLY A 387 7.49 21.92 -2.16
C GLY A 387 6.49 20.77 -2.20
N SER A 388 5.50 20.77 -3.09
CA SER A 388 4.60 19.62 -3.25
C SER A 388 5.11 18.56 -4.23
N GLY A 389 5.72 18.95 -5.33
CA GLY A 389 6.20 18.08 -6.41
C GLY A 389 7.63 17.57 -6.17
N GLU A 390 7.90 16.36 -6.64
CA GLU A 390 9.26 15.85 -6.76
C GLU A 390 9.93 16.49 -7.99
N PRO A 391 10.99 17.32 -7.82
CA PRO A 391 11.58 18.07 -8.93
C PRO A 391 12.36 17.17 -9.88
N ASN A 392 12.91 16.07 -9.36
CA ASN A 392 13.73 15.13 -10.11
C ASN A 392 12.91 13.88 -10.41
N PHE A 393 12.35 13.82 -11.60
CA PHE A 393 11.61 12.65 -12.06
C PHE A 393 12.54 11.61 -12.68
N ASP A 394 12.23 10.33 -12.48
CA ASP A 394 12.87 9.25 -13.23
C ASP A 394 12.23 9.12 -14.62
N SER A 395 13.00 9.49 -15.64
CA SER A 395 12.58 9.44 -17.05
C SER A 395 12.10 8.06 -17.52
N TRP A 396 12.56 6.96 -16.90
CA TRP A 396 12.12 5.61 -17.26
C TRP A 396 10.77 5.25 -16.64
N VAL A 397 10.42 5.83 -15.49
CA VAL A 397 9.17 5.54 -14.79
C VAL A 397 8.05 6.43 -15.32
N ALA A 398 8.27 7.75 -15.29
CA ALA A 398 7.28 8.73 -15.73
C ALA A 398 8.00 9.99 -16.18
N ASN A 399 7.90 10.28 -17.48
CA ASN A 399 8.49 11.46 -18.09
C ASN A 399 7.40 12.47 -18.46
N PRO A 400 7.34 13.65 -17.81
CA PRO A 400 6.42 14.73 -18.17
C PRO A 400 6.61 15.23 -19.62
N PHE A 401 7.80 15.06 -20.20
CA PHE A 401 8.18 15.54 -21.53
C PHE A 401 8.32 14.43 -22.56
N GLU A 402 7.60 13.32 -22.39
CA GLU A 402 7.72 12.18 -23.29
C GLU A 402 7.36 12.52 -24.75
N THR A 403 8.16 11.97 -25.66
CA THR A 403 7.86 11.97 -27.10
C THR A 403 6.88 10.85 -27.44
N SER A 404 6.23 10.93 -28.61
CA SER A 404 5.32 9.89 -29.08
C SER A 404 6.01 8.52 -29.29
N LYS A 405 7.32 8.51 -29.54
CA LYS A 405 8.13 7.28 -29.63
C LYS A 405 8.38 6.70 -28.24
N GLN A 406 8.88 7.51 -27.31
CA GLN A 406 9.12 7.10 -25.92
C GLN A 406 7.83 6.60 -25.25
N ARG A 407 6.69 7.26 -25.50
CA ARG A 407 5.39 6.81 -24.97
C ARG A 407 5.03 5.40 -25.45
N ARG A 408 5.22 5.11 -26.74
CA ARG A 408 4.95 3.77 -27.32
C ARG A 408 5.87 2.71 -26.73
N GLU A 409 7.16 3.02 -26.60
CA GLU A 409 8.15 2.12 -25.99
C GLU A 409 7.83 1.88 -24.50
N ARG A 410 7.50 2.93 -23.75
CA ARG A 410 7.07 2.86 -22.35
C ARG A 410 5.82 2.02 -22.17
N GLU A 411 4.83 2.19 -23.05
CA GLU A 411 3.61 1.37 -23.03
C GLU A 411 3.96 -0.11 -23.22
N VAL A 412 4.77 -0.45 -24.21
CA VAL A 412 5.22 -1.83 -24.45
C VAL A 412 5.98 -2.38 -23.23
N HIS A 413 6.92 -1.62 -22.67
CA HIS A 413 7.65 -2.03 -21.45
C HIS A 413 6.70 -2.24 -20.27
N SER A 414 5.77 -1.31 -20.04
CA SER A 414 4.81 -1.43 -18.94
C SER A 414 3.88 -2.64 -19.09
N LEU A 415 3.55 -3.04 -20.32
CA LEU A 415 2.76 -4.23 -20.60
C LEU A 415 3.58 -5.52 -20.41
N LEU A 416 4.86 -5.52 -20.79
CA LEU A 416 5.77 -6.66 -20.58
C LEU A 416 6.10 -6.86 -19.09
N ASP A 417 6.27 -5.76 -18.36
CA ASP A 417 6.60 -5.76 -16.92
C ASP A 417 5.33 -5.83 -16.03
N LYS A 418 4.16 -6.04 -16.64
CA LYS A 418 2.88 -6.13 -15.93
C LYS A 418 2.94 -7.19 -14.83
N LEU A 419 2.69 -6.77 -13.59
CA LEU A 419 2.69 -7.65 -12.43
C LEU A 419 1.36 -8.39 -12.29
N PRO A 420 1.35 -9.71 -12.02
CA PRO A 420 0.11 -10.46 -11.86
C PRO A 420 -0.65 -10.03 -10.59
N PRO A 421 -1.99 -10.14 -10.56
CA PRO A 421 -2.83 -9.68 -9.45
C PRO A 421 -2.52 -10.38 -8.11
N GLU A 422 -1.91 -11.56 -8.15
CA GLU A 422 -1.54 -12.34 -6.96
C GLU A 422 -0.39 -11.72 -6.15
N THR A 423 0.41 -10.84 -6.78
CA THR A 423 1.54 -10.16 -6.14
C THR A 423 1.11 -9.05 -5.18
N ILE A 424 -0.17 -8.65 -5.19
CA ILE A 424 -0.70 -7.61 -4.30
C ILE A 424 -0.78 -8.14 -2.87
N MET A 425 0.00 -7.53 -1.99
CA MET A 425 0.13 -7.88 -0.57
C MET A 425 0.33 -6.63 0.28
N LEU A 426 0.05 -6.68 1.58
CA LEU A 426 0.26 -5.52 2.46
C LEU A 426 1.74 -5.07 2.48
N ASN A 427 2.67 -6.03 2.51
CA ASN A 427 4.12 -5.80 2.42
C ASN A 427 4.67 -6.48 1.16
N PRO A 428 5.02 -5.72 0.10
CA PRO A 428 5.59 -6.26 -1.14
C PRO A 428 6.93 -6.98 -0.94
N THR A 429 7.74 -6.56 0.04
CA THR A 429 9.05 -7.15 0.34
C THR A 429 9.01 -8.60 0.81
N LYS A 430 7.82 -9.14 1.13
CA LYS A 430 7.65 -10.55 1.48
C LYS A 430 7.70 -11.48 0.25
N ILE A 431 7.57 -10.95 -0.96
CA ILE A 431 7.71 -11.73 -2.19
C ILE A 431 9.14 -12.26 -2.27
N GLY A 432 9.29 -13.58 -2.48
CA GLY A 432 10.59 -14.26 -2.47
C GLY A 432 11.06 -14.74 -1.09
N THR A 433 10.34 -14.42 -0.01
CA THR A 433 10.64 -15.01 1.31
C THR A 433 10.14 -16.45 1.41
N VAL A 434 10.87 -17.28 2.16
CA VAL A 434 10.48 -18.67 2.41
C VAL A 434 9.39 -18.69 3.48
N LYS A 435 8.30 -19.42 3.24
CA LYS A 435 7.30 -19.66 4.28
C LYS A 435 8.00 -20.34 5.46
N PRO A 436 7.89 -19.80 6.70
CA PRO A 436 8.45 -20.48 7.84
C PRO A 436 7.83 -21.88 7.88
N GLN A 437 8.67 -22.91 7.85
CA GLN A 437 8.18 -24.25 8.05
C GLN A 437 7.52 -24.24 9.43
N ARG A 438 6.20 -24.45 9.48
CA ARG A 438 5.56 -24.85 10.72
C ARG A 438 6.17 -26.20 11.08
N ARG A 439 7.31 -26.18 11.78
CA ARG A 439 7.81 -27.35 12.49
C ARG A 439 6.70 -27.69 13.47
N LYS A 440 5.85 -28.63 13.09
CA LYS A 440 5.16 -29.45 14.09
C LYS A 440 6.32 -30.17 14.75
N GLU A 441 6.87 -29.59 15.82
CA GLU A 441 7.80 -30.28 16.69
C GLU A 441 7.10 -31.58 17.04
N LYS A 442 7.61 -32.69 16.48
CA LYS A 442 7.13 -33.99 16.90
C LYS A 442 7.62 -34.10 18.33
N LYS A 443 6.69 -33.89 19.28
CA LYS A 443 6.98 -34.06 20.71
C LYS A 443 7.81 -35.33 20.88
N THR A 444 8.96 -35.17 21.52
CA THR A 444 9.86 -36.29 21.77
C THR A 444 9.15 -37.33 22.63
N LYS A 445 9.59 -38.60 22.60
CA LYS A 445 8.94 -39.67 23.39
C LYS A 445 8.82 -39.31 24.87
N VAL A 446 9.84 -38.63 25.40
CA VAL A 446 9.92 -38.17 26.80
C VAL A 446 8.86 -37.10 27.12
N GLU A 447 8.63 -36.13 26.22
CA GLU A 447 7.58 -35.11 26.43
C GLU A 447 6.17 -35.72 26.34
N LYS A 448 5.96 -36.72 25.49
CA LYS A 448 4.68 -37.45 25.40
C LYS A 448 4.41 -38.29 26.64
N GLU A 449 5.44 -38.89 27.23
CA GLU A 449 5.35 -39.64 28.48
C GLU A 449 5.07 -38.71 29.66
N ALA A 450 5.75 -37.55 29.73
CA ALA A 450 5.49 -36.52 30.73
C ALA A 450 4.06 -35.95 30.65
N ASP A 451 3.56 -35.67 29.43
CA ASP A 451 2.16 -35.23 29.23
C ASP A 451 1.14 -36.28 29.69
N MET A 452 1.44 -37.57 29.45
CA MET A 452 0.60 -38.69 29.89
C MET A 452 0.61 -38.82 31.42
N GLU A 453 1.76 -38.64 32.06
CA GLU A 453 1.88 -38.66 33.53
C GLU A 453 1.17 -37.46 34.17
N ALA A 454 1.34 -36.26 33.63
CA ALA A 454 0.64 -35.06 34.08
C ALA A 454 -0.88 -35.19 33.97
N ALA A 455 -1.40 -35.79 32.89
CA ALA A 455 -2.83 -36.06 32.73
C ALA A 455 -3.35 -37.09 33.76
N VAL A 456 -2.54 -38.10 34.11
CA VAL A 456 -2.87 -39.08 35.14
C VAL A 456 -2.89 -38.43 36.54
N GLU A 457 -1.97 -37.50 36.80
CA GLU A 457 -1.86 -36.80 38.08
C GLU A 457 -3.02 -35.81 38.29
N ALA A 458 -3.39 -35.05 37.25
CA ALA A 458 -4.56 -34.17 37.25
C ALA A 458 -5.87 -34.92 37.58
N VAL A 459 -6.00 -36.17 37.10
CA VAL A 459 -7.15 -37.03 37.37
C VAL A 459 -7.11 -37.63 38.78
N LYS A 460 -5.92 -37.94 39.31
CA LYS A 460 -5.76 -38.45 40.69
C LYS A 460 -6.14 -37.40 41.74
N GLY A 461 -5.98 -36.11 41.42
CA GLY A 461 -6.37 -34.99 42.30
C GLY A 461 -7.89 -34.77 42.43
N ILE A 462 -8.72 -35.42 41.61
CA ILE A 462 -10.18 -35.22 41.62
C ILE A 462 -10.82 -36.15 42.67
N GLU A 463 -11.28 -35.59 43.79
CA GLU A 463 -12.03 -36.35 44.78
C GLU A 463 -13.45 -36.71 44.29
N PRO A 464 -13.88 -37.99 44.33
CA PRO A 464 -15.22 -38.36 43.90
C PRO A 464 -16.28 -37.93 44.93
N LYS A 465 -17.36 -37.29 44.44
CA LYS A 465 -18.52 -36.91 45.27
C LYS A 465 -19.05 -38.08 46.11
N LYS A 466 -19.20 -37.88 47.42
CA LYS A 466 -19.72 -38.90 48.37
C LYS A 466 -21.19 -39.21 48.02
N LYS A 467 -21.49 -40.48 47.67
CA LYS A 467 -22.86 -40.96 47.40
C LYS A 467 -23.46 -41.68 48.61
N THR A 468 -24.79 -41.79 48.67
CA THR A 468 -25.60 -42.39 49.74
C THR A 468 -25.28 -43.87 50.04
N LYS A 469 -25.69 -44.33 51.23
CA LYS A 469 -25.33 -45.63 51.86
C LYS A 469 -25.54 -46.81 50.90
N GLY A 470 -24.53 -47.68 50.77
CA GLY A 470 -24.54 -48.86 49.89
C GLY A 470 -23.78 -48.72 48.55
N ARG A 471 -23.74 -47.51 47.96
CA ARG A 471 -22.98 -47.23 46.72
C ARG A 471 -21.53 -46.77 46.95
N ASN A 472 -21.12 -46.65 48.21
CA ASN A 472 -19.87 -46.05 48.64
C ASN A 472 -18.85 -47.06 49.23
N LYS A 473 -18.94 -48.33 48.83
CA LYS A 473 -17.99 -49.37 49.28
C LYS A 473 -16.55 -49.06 48.82
N PRO A 474 -15.51 -49.28 49.64
CA PRO A 474 -14.11 -49.00 49.30
C PRO A 474 -13.67 -49.65 47.97
N SER A 475 -14.06 -50.91 47.74
CA SER A 475 -13.75 -51.67 46.53
C SER A 475 -14.34 -51.09 45.25
N LYS A 476 -15.50 -50.41 45.32
CA LYS A 476 -16.10 -49.74 44.15
C LYS A 476 -15.46 -48.38 43.87
N ARG A 477 -14.94 -47.69 44.90
CA ARG A 477 -14.20 -46.43 44.74
C ARG A 477 -12.85 -46.67 44.09
N THR A 478 -12.12 -47.72 44.50
CA THR A 478 -10.82 -48.07 43.90
C THR A 478 -10.98 -48.49 42.44
N LYS A 479 -11.95 -49.36 42.12
CA LYS A 479 -12.27 -49.73 40.72
C LYS A 479 -12.59 -48.51 39.85
N LYS A 480 -13.39 -47.56 40.36
CA LYS A 480 -13.73 -46.36 39.60
C LYS A 480 -12.55 -45.40 39.42
N LYS A 481 -11.66 -45.26 40.42
CA LYS A 481 -10.41 -44.51 40.27
C LYS A 481 -9.51 -45.12 39.19
N GLN A 482 -9.38 -46.45 39.18
CA GLN A 482 -8.63 -47.18 38.15
C GLN A 482 -9.23 -46.98 36.75
N GLU A 483 -10.55 -46.98 36.63
CA GLU A 483 -11.26 -46.77 35.36
C GLU A 483 -11.07 -45.35 34.80
N ILE A 484 -11.12 -44.32 35.66
CA ILE A 484 -10.89 -42.93 35.23
C ILE A 484 -9.42 -42.73 34.80
N VAL A 485 -8.47 -43.32 35.53
CA VAL A 485 -7.04 -43.32 35.14
C VAL A 485 -6.83 -44.07 33.82
N ALA A 486 -7.50 -45.21 33.62
CA ALA A 486 -7.43 -45.95 32.36
C ALA A 486 -8.00 -45.13 31.19
N ASN A 487 -9.13 -44.43 31.39
CA ASN A 487 -9.72 -43.56 30.38
C ASN A 487 -8.83 -42.36 30.03
N ALA A 488 -8.09 -41.81 31.00
CA ALA A 488 -7.11 -40.74 30.75
C ALA A 488 -5.91 -41.23 29.93
N LYS A 489 -5.48 -42.49 30.10
CA LYS A 489 -4.36 -43.10 29.34
C LYS A 489 -4.74 -43.56 27.93
N ARG A 490 -6.01 -43.95 27.70
CA ARG A 490 -6.52 -44.45 26.42
C ARG A 490 -6.15 -43.60 25.18
N PRO A 491 -6.34 -42.27 25.15
CA PRO A 491 -6.04 -41.47 23.95
C PRO A 491 -4.55 -41.46 23.60
N PHE A 492 -3.65 -41.52 24.60
CA PHE A 492 -2.20 -41.58 24.37
C PHE A 492 -1.76 -42.94 23.82
N LEU A 493 -2.32 -44.03 24.36
CA LEU A 493 -2.07 -45.39 23.86
C LEU A 493 -2.60 -45.60 22.43
N GLU A 494 -3.76 -45.05 22.09
CA GLU A 494 -4.29 -45.10 20.72
C GLU A 494 -3.43 -44.30 19.74
N GLN A 495 -2.87 -43.15 20.16
CA GLN A 495 -1.92 -42.39 19.36
C GLN A 495 -0.61 -43.15 19.15
N GLN A 496 -0.07 -43.79 20.19
CA GLN A 496 1.11 -44.64 20.09
C GLN A 496 0.89 -45.82 19.12
N LYS A 497 -0.23 -46.54 19.25
CA LYS A 497 -0.58 -47.65 18.32
C LYS A 497 -0.69 -47.18 16.87
N LYS A 498 -1.35 -46.04 16.62
CA LYS A 498 -1.46 -45.47 15.27
C LYS A 498 -0.10 -45.04 14.69
N GLU A 499 0.80 -44.53 15.52
CA GLU A 499 2.18 -44.20 15.10
C GLU A 499 2.98 -45.47 14.79
N GLU A 500 2.87 -46.52 15.61
CA GLU A 500 3.51 -47.82 15.39
C GLU A 500 3.01 -48.51 14.11
N GLU A 501 1.69 -48.51 13.88
CA GLU A 501 1.09 -49.03 12.63
C GLU A 501 1.57 -48.25 11.39
N GLN A 502 1.71 -46.92 11.49
CA GLN A 502 2.24 -46.12 10.39
C GLN A 502 3.72 -46.40 10.12
N VAL A 503 4.52 -46.62 11.15
CA VAL A 503 5.94 -47.01 11.01
C VAL A 503 6.05 -48.41 10.43
N ALA A 504 5.21 -49.36 10.87
CA ALA A 504 5.15 -50.72 10.33
C ALA A 504 4.76 -50.73 8.84
N ARG A 505 3.74 -49.94 8.45
CA ARG A 505 3.34 -49.77 7.04
C ARG A 505 4.43 -49.12 6.19
N LYS A 506 5.19 -48.16 6.74
CA LYS A 506 6.34 -47.56 6.04
C LYS A 506 7.48 -48.57 5.87
N LYS A 507 7.76 -49.38 6.89
CA LYS A 507 8.76 -50.46 6.80
C LYS A 507 8.35 -51.51 5.77
N GLN A 508 7.09 -51.94 5.75
CA GLN A 508 6.57 -52.88 4.74
C GLN A 508 6.68 -52.34 3.31
N LYS A 509 6.35 -51.05 3.07
CA LYS A 509 6.53 -50.41 1.75
C LYS A 509 7.99 -50.30 1.31
N VAL A 510 8.92 -50.12 2.25
CA VAL A 510 10.37 -50.10 1.97
C VAL A 510 10.88 -51.52 1.67
N ILE A 511 10.32 -52.55 2.31
CA ILE A 511 10.66 -53.95 2.05
C ILE A 511 10.14 -54.40 0.67
N GLU A 512 8.90 -54.04 0.29
CA GLU A 512 8.35 -54.32 -1.05
C GLU A 512 9.12 -53.64 -2.19
N GLN A 513 9.75 -52.49 -1.94
CA GLN A 513 10.57 -51.78 -2.94
C GLN A 513 11.98 -52.37 -3.11
N VAL A 514 12.42 -53.29 -2.25
CA VAL A 514 13.80 -53.82 -2.24
C VAL A 514 13.92 -55.26 -2.77
N GLU A 515 12.83 -55.99 -3.00
CA GLU A 515 12.95 -57.42 -3.35
C GLU A 515 12.78 -57.74 -4.84
N LEU A 516 13.85 -57.47 -5.59
CA LEU A 516 14.39 -58.50 -6.49
C LEU A 516 15.89 -58.63 -6.19
N PRO A 517 16.40 -59.82 -5.83
CA PRO A 517 17.84 -60.06 -5.69
C PRO A 517 18.57 -59.62 -6.96
N THR A 518 19.79 -59.09 -6.84
CA THR A 518 20.61 -58.56 -7.96
C THR A 518 20.78 -59.55 -9.12
N SER A 519 20.72 -60.85 -8.85
CA SER A 519 20.73 -61.93 -9.85
C SER A 519 19.44 -62.02 -10.68
N LEU A 520 18.29 -61.72 -10.09
CA LEU A 520 16.96 -61.81 -10.73
C LEU A 520 16.50 -60.49 -11.37
N GLN A 521 17.15 -59.37 -11.06
CA GLN A 521 16.89 -58.07 -11.70
C GLN A 521 17.14 -58.08 -13.23
N ARG A 522 17.92 -59.03 -13.74
CA ARG A 522 18.19 -59.18 -15.20
C ARG A 522 17.03 -59.79 -15.98
N PHE A 523 16.10 -60.46 -15.30
CA PHE A 523 14.93 -61.11 -15.89
C PHE A 523 13.65 -60.29 -15.73
N SER A 524 13.69 -59.17 -14.99
CA SER A 524 12.53 -58.29 -14.88
C SER A 524 12.39 -57.46 -16.15
N ARG A 525 11.32 -57.71 -16.92
CA ARG A 525 10.96 -56.86 -18.05
C ARG A 525 10.66 -55.46 -17.51
N LYS A 526 11.44 -54.46 -17.93
CA LYS A 526 11.10 -53.04 -17.72
C LYS A 526 9.69 -52.81 -18.27
N LYS A 527 8.73 -52.48 -17.40
CA LYS A 527 7.45 -51.92 -17.86
C LYS A 527 7.77 -50.64 -18.63
N SER A 528 7.45 -50.63 -19.92
CA SER A 528 7.48 -49.42 -20.74
C SER A 528 6.56 -48.39 -20.11
N ALA A 529 7.12 -47.22 -19.76
CA ALA A 529 6.34 -46.09 -19.29
C ALA A 529 5.45 -45.60 -20.42
N THR A 530 4.13 -45.74 -20.24
CA THR A 530 3.12 -44.88 -20.86
C THR A 530 2.95 -43.64 -20.02
#